data_AF-A0A974DMK4-F1
#
_entry.id   AF-A0A974DMK4-F1
#
_cell.length_a   1.000
_cell.length_b   1.000
_cell.length_c   1.000
_cell.angle_alpha   90.00
_cell.angle_beta   90.00
_cell.angle_gamma   90.00
#
_symmetry.space_group_name_H-M   'P 1'
#
loop_
_entity.id
_entity.type
_entity.pdbx_description
1 polymer ?
#
loop_
_entity_poly.entity_id
_entity_poly.type
_entity_poly.pdbx_seq_one_letter_code
_entity_poly.pdbx_strand_id
1 'polypeptide(L)'
;MAADRLRGIRKLFVEGVNTSVIKELLDSLCEDEIIKDCEKEMVTENTSVTRDQARCLIDMIIKKGDKASEKFLQALQKEDPTLSTKIGLKQ
;
A
#
# COMPACT_ATOMS: atom_id res chain seq x y z
N MET A 1 -9.59 13.19 2.83
CA MET A 1 -9.09 12.64 1.55
C MET A 1 -8.44 11.29 1.83
N ALA A 2 -8.48 10.35 0.89
CA ALA A 2 -7.97 8.99 1.09
C ALA A 2 -6.44 9.01 1.26
N ALA A 3 -5.74 9.89 0.55
CA ALA A 3 -4.30 10.10 0.66
C ALA A 3 -3.87 10.55 2.07
N ASP A 4 -4.61 11.46 2.72
CA ASP A 4 -4.32 11.88 4.09
C ASP A 4 -4.49 10.75 5.11
N ARG A 5 -5.52 9.92 4.93
CA ARG A 5 -5.73 8.73 5.75
C ARG A 5 -4.56 7.76 5.60
N LEU A 6 -4.14 7.51 4.36
CA LEU A 6 -2.98 6.68 4.04
C LEU A 6 -1.70 7.19 4.71
N ARG A 7 -1.50 8.51 4.69
CA ARG A 7 -0.34 9.16 5.32
C ARG A 7 -0.33 8.98 6.85
N GLY A 8 -1.51 9.01 7.47
CA GLY A 8 -1.68 8.76 8.90
C GLY A 8 -1.41 7.30 9.29
N ILE A 9 -1.92 6.34 8.53
CA ILE A 9 -1.69 4.92 8.79
C ILE A 9 -0.31 4.44 8.34
N ARG A 10 0.43 5.22 7.53
CA ARG A 10 1.73 4.84 6.95
C ARG A 10 2.70 4.24 7.96
N LYS A 11 2.80 4.85 9.15
CA LYS A 11 3.67 4.34 10.21
C LYS A 11 3.26 2.93 10.67
N LEU A 12 1.98 2.77 10.98
CA LEU A 12 1.44 1.52 11.49
C LEU A 12 1.44 0.42 10.42
N PHE A 13 1.18 0.79 9.17
CA PHE A 13 1.26 -0.10 8.02
C PHE A 13 2.68 -0.61 7.84
N VAL A 14 3.68 0.27 7.81
CA VAL A 14 5.10 -0.10 7.67
C VAL A 14 5.56 -1.03 8.81
N GLU A 15 5.07 -0.85 10.03
CA GLU A 15 5.42 -1.69 11.18
C GLU A 15 4.71 -3.05 11.20
N GLY A 16 3.51 -3.14 10.61
CA GLY A 16 2.65 -4.32 10.72
C GLY A 16 2.50 -5.15 9.43
N VAL A 17 2.87 -4.61 8.27
CA VAL A 17 2.70 -5.29 6.99
C VAL A 17 3.82 -6.31 6.74
N ASN A 18 3.45 -7.42 6.11
CA ASN A 18 4.38 -8.44 5.65
C ASN A 18 4.68 -8.29 4.14
N THR A 19 5.78 -8.89 3.68
CA THR A 19 6.19 -8.84 2.27
C THR A 19 5.17 -9.46 1.32
N SER A 20 4.37 -10.42 1.78
CA SER A 20 3.34 -11.07 0.96
C SER A 20 2.21 -10.09 0.62
N VAL A 21 1.65 -9.42 1.63
CA VAL A 21 0.60 -8.40 1.48
C VAL A 21 1.12 -7.23 0.65
N ILE A 22 2.38 -6.82 0.82
CA ILE A 22 3.01 -5.81 -0.06
C ILE A 22 2.94 -6.21 -1.54
N LYS A 23 3.28 -7.47 -1.86
CA LYS A 23 3.29 -7.97 -3.24
C LYS A 23 1.89 -8.05 -3.82
N GLU A 24 0.95 -8.65 -3.11
CA GLU A 24 -0.44 -8.77 -3.54
C GLU A 24 -1.11 -7.38 -3.70
N LEU A 25 -0.78 -6.40 -2.85
CA LEU A 25 -1.20 -5.01 -3.03
C LEU A 25 -0.59 -4.38 -4.28
N LEU A 26 0.70 -4.63 -4.57
CA LEU A 26 1.33 -4.18 -5.80
C LEU A 26 0.69 -4.83 -7.02
N ASP A 27 0.37 -6.12 -6.96
CA ASP A 27 -0.34 -6.85 -8.01
C ASP A 27 -1.72 -6.24 -8.27
N SER A 28 -2.54 -6.06 -7.24
CA SER A 28 -3.88 -5.44 -7.35
C SER A 28 -3.81 -4.01 -7.94
N LEU A 29 -2.83 -3.21 -7.52
CA LEU A 29 -2.66 -1.85 -8.04
C LEU A 29 -2.13 -1.84 -9.49
N CYS A 30 -1.38 -2.86 -9.89
CA CYS A 30 -0.92 -3.04 -11.27
C CYS A 30 -2.07 -3.48 -12.17
N GLU A 31 -2.94 -4.38 -11.69
CA GLU A 31 -4.16 -4.81 -12.38
C GLU A 31 -5.14 -3.65 -12.59
N ASP A 32 -5.28 -2.76 -11.61
CA ASP A 32 -6.10 -1.55 -11.72
C ASP A 32 -5.46 -0.46 -12.61
N GLU A 33 -4.33 -0.73 -13.29
CA GLU A 33 -3.53 0.20 -14.09
C GLU A 33 -3.12 1.49 -13.35
N ILE A 34 -3.12 1.44 -12.00
CA ILE A 34 -2.77 2.58 -11.15
C ILE A 34 -1.25 2.79 -11.15
N ILE A 35 -0.50 1.69 -11.06
CA ILE A 35 0.96 1.65 -11.18
C ILE A 35 1.34 0.79 -12.37
N LYS A 36 2.40 1.18 -13.08
CA LYS A 36 2.93 0.38 -14.19
C LYS A 36 3.82 -0.75 -13.67
N ASP A 37 4.01 -1.80 -14.47
CA ASP A 37 4.94 -2.88 -14.12
C ASP A 37 6.36 -2.37 -13.82
N CYS A 38 6.92 -1.47 -14.64
CA CYS A 38 8.23 -0.86 -14.35
C CYS A 38 8.27 -0.14 -12.99
N GLU A 39 7.16 0.47 -12.60
CA GLU A 39 7.01 1.23 -11.35
C GLU A 39 6.98 0.28 -10.14
N LYS A 40 6.24 -0.82 -10.27
CA LYS A 40 6.20 -1.92 -9.30
C LYS A 40 7.55 -2.62 -9.17
N GLU A 41 8.20 -2.92 -10.28
CA GLU A 41 9.51 -3.56 -10.34
C GLU A 41 10.56 -2.67 -9.67
N MET A 42 10.53 -1.35 -9.92
CA MET A 42 11.36 -0.39 -9.21
C MET A 42 11.19 -0.43 -7.69
N VAL A 43 9.96 -0.56 -7.18
CA VAL A 43 9.71 -0.63 -5.72
C VAL A 43 10.22 -1.95 -5.16
N THR A 44 10.03 -3.04 -5.91
CA THR A 44 10.41 -4.40 -5.50
C THR A 44 11.92 -4.60 -5.54
N GLU A 45 12.60 -4.07 -6.55
CA GLU A 45 14.05 -4.18 -6.76
C GLU A 45 14.88 -3.19 -5.95
N ASN A 46 14.43 -1.92 -5.81
CA ASN A 46 15.20 -0.93 -5.03
C ASN A 46 15.22 -1.22 -3.54
N THR A 47 14.36 -2.11 -3.05
CA THR A 47 14.03 -2.16 -1.65
C THR A 47 14.09 -3.58 -1.10
N SER A 48 15.22 -3.93 -0.47
CA SER A 48 15.44 -5.26 0.14
C SER A 48 14.74 -5.44 1.49
N VAL A 49 14.28 -4.36 2.11
CA VAL A 49 13.67 -4.35 3.44
C VAL A 49 12.16 -4.12 3.33
N THR A 50 11.36 -5.02 3.94
CA THR A 50 9.89 -4.96 3.99
C THR A 50 9.36 -3.57 4.39
N ARG A 51 10.02 -2.92 5.37
CA ARG A 51 9.62 -1.58 5.84
C ARG A 51 9.80 -0.50 4.78
N ASP A 52 10.91 -0.52 4.07
CA ASP A 52 11.16 0.48 3.03
C ASP A 52 10.24 0.23 1.83
N GLN A 53 9.94 -1.04 1.50
CA GLN A 53 8.98 -1.39 0.45
C GLN A 53 7.60 -0.82 0.78
N ALA A 54 7.12 -1.02 2.00
CA ALA A 54 5.86 -0.48 2.49
C ALA A 54 5.82 1.05 2.41
N ARG A 55 6.94 1.72 2.72
CA ARG A 55 7.08 3.17 2.63
C ARG A 55 6.99 3.67 1.18
N CYS A 56 7.76 3.05 0.28
CA CYS A 56 7.75 3.37 -1.15
C CYS A 56 6.38 3.16 -1.77
N LEU A 57 5.70 2.04 -1.45
CA LEU A 57 4.33 1.76 -1.87
C LEU A 57 3.37 2.89 -1.48
N ILE A 58 3.35 3.25 -0.19
CA ILE A 58 2.43 4.29 0.29
C ILE A 58 2.75 5.63 -0.37
N ASP A 59 4.02 6.02 -0.43
CA ASP A 59 4.40 7.30 -1.03
C ASP A 59 4.06 7.34 -2.54
N MET A 60 4.14 6.21 -3.23
CA MET A 60 3.74 6.06 -4.63
C MET A 60 2.24 6.20 -4.82
N ILE A 61 1.44 5.54 -3.98
CA ILE A 61 -0.03 5.62 -4.03
C ILE A 61 -0.52 7.03 -3.72
N ILE A 62 0.08 7.69 -2.73
CA ILE A 62 -0.22 9.09 -2.41
C ILE A 62 0.10 10.00 -3.60
N LYS A 63 1.22 9.76 -4.31
CA LYS A 63 1.57 10.51 -5.53
C LYS A 63 0.62 10.29 -6.69
N LYS A 64 0.02 9.10 -6.82
CA LYS A 64 -0.98 8.78 -7.85
C LYS A 64 -2.32 9.46 -7.60
N GLY A 65 -2.64 9.74 -6.34
CA GLY A 65 -3.81 10.52 -5.91
C GLY A 65 -4.84 9.72 -5.12
N ASP A 66 -5.99 10.35 -4.86
CA ASP A 66 -7.00 9.78 -3.97
C ASP A 66 -7.64 8.49 -4.50
N LYS A 67 -7.83 8.35 -5.82
CA LYS A 67 -8.39 7.10 -6.41
C LYS A 67 -7.52 5.88 -6.11
N ALA A 68 -6.21 6.04 -6.27
CA ALA A 68 -5.23 5.02 -5.95
C ALA A 68 -5.23 4.69 -4.47
N SER A 69 -5.29 5.74 -3.65
CA SER A 69 -5.35 5.62 -2.19
C SER A 69 -6.57 4.84 -1.74
N GLU A 70 -7.74 5.12 -2.30
CA GLU A 70 -8.98 4.44 -1.94
C GLU A 70 -8.96 2.95 -2.34
N LYS A 71 -8.48 2.64 -3.54
CA LYS A 71 -8.28 1.25 -4.00
C LYS A 71 -7.31 0.48 -3.12
N PHE A 72 -6.19 1.09 -2.74
CA PHE A 72 -5.25 0.47 -1.81
C PHE A 72 -5.86 0.16 -0.45
N LEU A 73 -6.65 1.09 0.11
CA LEU A 73 -7.32 0.87 1.40
C LEU A 73 -8.31 -0.31 1.33
N GLN A 74 -9.04 -0.43 0.22
CA GLN A 74 -9.96 -1.56 -0.01
C GLN A 74 -9.20 -2.88 -0.16
N ALA A 75 -8.14 -2.90 -0.97
CA ALA A 75 -7.31 -4.09 -1.15
C ALA A 75 -6.69 -4.50 0.20
N LEU A 76 -6.12 -3.57 0.95
CA LEU A 76 -5.56 -3.81 2.28
C LEU A 76 -6.58 -4.38 3.27
N GLN A 77 -7.82 -3.89 3.23
CA GLN A 77 -8.88 -4.40 4.09
C GLN A 77 -9.31 -5.83 3.72
N LYS A 78 -9.24 -6.17 2.43
CA LYS A 78 -9.56 -7.51 1.92
C LYS A 78 -8.43 -8.51 2.22
N GLU A 79 -7.20 -8.07 2.01
CA GLU A 79 -5.97 -8.83 2.15
C GLU A 79 -5.57 -9.06 3.61
N ASP A 80 -5.59 -7.98 4.40
CA ASP A 80 -5.22 -8.01 5.80
C ASP A 80 -6.26 -7.25 6.64
N PRO A 81 -7.42 -7.89 6.91
CA PRO A 81 -8.45 -7.32 7.76
C PRO A 81 -7.97 -7.08 9.20
N THR A 82 -6.94 -7.82 9.65
CA THR A 82 -6.35 -7.67 10.98
C THR A 82 -5.55 -6.38 11.07
N LEU A 83 -4.68 -6.13 10.09
CA LEU A 83 -3.91 -4.91 9.98
C LEU A 83 -4.82 -3.71 9.72
N SER A 84 -5.82 -3.85 8.84
CA SER A 84 -6.86 -2.83 8.61
C SER A 84 -7.59 -2.44 9.89
N THR A 85 -7.93 -3.41 10.75
CA THR A 85 -8.52 -3.13 12.07
C THR A 85 -7.52 -2.44 12.99
N LYS A 86 -6.27 -2.93 13.02
CA LYS A 86 -5.19 -2.41 13.88
C LYS A 86 -4.81 -0.96 13.56
N ILE A 87 -4.93 -0.55 12.30
CA ILE A 87 -4.63 0.80 11.84
C ILE A 87 -5.86 1.69 11.72
N GLY A 88 -7.04 1.21 12.15
CA GLY A 88 -8.27 2.00 12.24
C GLY A 88 -8.95 2.28 10.89
N LEU A 89 -8.74 1.41 9.89
CA LEU A 89 -9.39 1.51 8.58
C LEU A 89 -10.80 0.91 8.54
N LYS A 90 -11.10 -0.04 9.43
CA LYS A 90 -12.49 -0.45 9.69
C LYS A 90 -13.14 0.61 10.58
N GLN A 91 -14.16 1.28 10.06
CA GLN A 91 -15.17 2.01 10.84
C GLN A 91 -16.53 1.38 10.53
#